data_AF-A0A6V8P0W8-F1
#
_entry.id   AF-A0A6V8P0W8-F1
#
_cell.length_a   1.000
_cell.length_b   1.000
_cell.length_c   1.000
_cell.angle_alpha   90.00
_cell.angle_beta   90.00
_cell.angle_gamma   90.00
#
_symmetry.space_group_name_H-M   'P 1'
#
loop_
_entity.id
_entity.type
_entity.pdbx_description
1 polymer ?
#
loop_
_entity_poly.entity_id
_entity_poly.type
_entity_poly.pdbx_seq_one_letter_code
_entity_poly.pdbx_strand_id
1 'polypeptide(L)'
;AITYRKINEIPETLGTAVNVQTMVFGNMGENSGTGVAFTRDPSTGEKKLYGEYLLNAQGEDVVAGIRTPQPLEKLKDELLEAYDKLAGVMDTLEQHYEDMQDLEFTIEEGKLYMLQTRVGKRTAATALKIAVDMVEEGLIDKKTAVMRIDPSQLDQLLHPCIDPNADFQVLTKGLNASPGAAMGKVVFHADTAEEMGK
;
A
#
# COMPACT_ATOMS: atom_id res chain seq x y z
N ALA A 1 -11.23 10.84 -14.25
CA ALA A 1 -10.29 10.27 -15.24
C ALA A 1 -9.51 11.34 -16.02
N ILE A 2 -10.16 12.28 -16.72
CA ILE A 2 -9.47 13.31 -17.53
C ILE A 2 -8.53 14.18 -16.68
N THR A 3 -9.02 14.81 -15.61
CA THR A 3 -8.20 15.66 -14.72
C THR A 3 -7.05 14.88 -14.08
N TYR A 4 -7.32 13.66 -13.60
CA TYR A 4 -6.29 12.77 -13.05
C TYR A 4 -5.17 12.49 -14.05
N ARG A 5 -5.51 12.21 -15.32
CA ARG A 5 -4.53 12.01 -16.39
C ARG A 5 -3.68 13.26 -16.63
N LYS A 6 -4.28 14.45 -16.62
CA LYS A 6 -3.53 15.71 -16.75
C LYS A 6 -2.56 15.94 -15.60
N ILE A 7 -3.00 15.71 -14.36
CA ILE A 7 -2.17 15.87 -13.15
C ILE A 7 -1.01 14.88 -13.12
N ASN A 8 -1.23 13.64 -13.58
CA ASN A 8 -0.22 12.57 -13.57
C ASN A 8 0.46 12.39 -14.93
N GLU A 9 0.30 13.35 -15.86
CA GLU A 9 0.93 13.35 -17.19
C GLU A 9 0.68 12.07 -18.04
N ILE A 10 -0.48 11.45 -17.90
CA ILE A 10 -0.87 10.23 -18.62
C ILE A 10 -1.50 10.58 -19.97
N PRO A 11 -0.99 10.08 -21.11
CA PRO A 11 -1.56 10.37 -22.44
C PRO A 11 -3.02 9.95 -22.59
N GLU A 12 -3.83 10.77 -23.25
CA GLU A 12 -5.25 10.46 -23.52
C GLU A 12 -5.45 9.27 -24.46
N THR A 13 -4.44 8.97 -25.27
CA THR A 13 -4.46 7.91 -26.29
C THR A 13 -4.17 6.51 -25.75
N LEU A 14 -3.77 6.38 -24.48
CA LEU A 14 -3.31 5.12 -23.91
C LEU A 14 -4.44 4.07 -23.80
N GLY A 15 -5.69 4.51 -23.65
CA GLY A 15 -6.84 3.63 -23.38
C GLY A 15 -6.79 3.00 -21.98
N THR A 16 -7.60 1.95 -21.78
CA THR A 16 -7.54 1.07 -20.59
C THR A 16 -7.84 -0.36 -21.02
N ALA A 17 -7.13 -1.32 -20.44
CA ALA A 17 -7.41 -2.73 -20.65
C ALA A 17 -8.65 -3.17 -19.83
N VAL A 18 -9.19 -4.34 -20.18
CA VAL A 18 -10.24 -5.04 -19.41
C VAL A 18 -9.71 -6.42 -19.06
N ASN A 19 -9.67 -6.74 -17.76
CA ASN A 19 -9.29 -8.05 -17.25
C ASN A 19 -10.56 -8.84 -16.95
N VAL A 20 -10.67 -10.06 -17.49
CA VAL A 20 -11.75 -11.01 -17.19
C VAL A 20 -11.09 -12.22 -16.55
N GLN A 21 -11.45 -12.49 -15.29
CA GLN A 21 -10.83 -13.53 -14.47
C GLN A 21 -11.91 -14.43 -13.87
N THR A 22 -11.58 -15.71 -13.68
CA THR A 22 -12.43 -16.62 -12.89
C THR A 22 -12.49 -16.14 -11.45
N MET A 23 -13.70 -16.12 -10.89
CA MET A 23 -13.94 -15.71 -9.51
C MET A 23 -13.36 -16.70 -8.51
N VAL A 24 -12.90 -16.14 -7.40
CA VAL A 24 -12.63 -16.84 -6.13
C VAL A 24 -13.31 -16.07 -5.01
N PHE A 25 -13.69 -16.75 -3.93
CA PHE A 25 -14.61 -16.23 -2.92
C PHE A 25 -14.00 -16.22 -1.52
N GLY A 26 -13.68 -15.02 -1.04
CA GLY A 26 -13.24 -14.80 0.35
C GLY A 26 -14.37 -14.86 1.39
N ASN A 27 -15.60 -15.06 0.95
CA ASN A 27 -16.84 -14.95 1.75
C ASN A 27 -17.64 -16.27 1.83
N MET A 28 -16.95 -17.41 1.80
CA MET A 28 -17.56 -18.75 1.95
C MET A 28 -17.55 -19.29 3.40
N GLY A 29 -17.27 -18.45 4.39
CA GLY A 29 -17.22 -18.82 5.80
C GLY A 29 -15.88 -18.51 6.45
N GLU A 30 -15.68 -19.05 7.65
CA GLU A 30 -14.56 -18.69 8.55
C GLU A 30 -13.17 -19.07 8.01
N ASN A 31 -13.09 -20.07 7.12
CA ASN A 31 -11.84 -20.47 6.47
C ASN A 31 -11.60 -19.75 5.13
N SER A 32 -12.35 -18.69 4.86
CA SER A 32 -12.19 -17.85 3.67
C SER A 32 -11.93 -16.40 4.08
N GLY A 33 -11.23 -15.66 3.24
CA GLY A 33 -10.95 -14.26 3.50
C GLY A 33 -10.32 -13.55 2.31
N THR A 34 -10.09 -12.26 2.46
CA THR A 34 -9.45 -11.42 1.43
C THR A 34 -8.57 -10.38 2.09
N GLY A 35 -7.50 -9.98 1.41
CA GLY A 35 -6.59 -9.02 2.00
C GLY A 35 -5.70 -8.33 0.97
N VAL A 36 -5.02 -7.32 1.48
CA VAL A 36 -3.98 -6.56 0.80
C VAL A 36 -2.68 -6.65 1.58
N ALA A 37 -1.57 -6.81 0.89
CA ALA A 37 -0.27 -7.00 1.53
C ALA A 37 0.84 -6.26 0.78
N PHE A 38 1.86 -5.87 1.53
CA PHE A 38 3.09 -5.27 1.04
C PHE A 38 4.28 -6.09 1.52
N THR A 39 5.25 -6.34 0.63
CA THR A 39 6.46 -7.12 0.96
C THR A 39 7.39 -6.40 1.94
N ARG A 40 7.25 -5.07 2.03
CA ARG A 40 7.86 -4.21 3.04
C ARG A 40 6.84 -3.17 3.47
N ASP A 41 6.98 -2.63 4.68
CA ASP A 41 6.11 -1.59 5.20
C ASP A 41 6.19 -0.33 4.30
N PRO A 42 5.08 0.11 3.67
CA PRO A 42 5.10 1.23 2.72
C PRO A 42 5.27 2.60 3.41
N SER A 43 5.12 2.66 4.74
CA SER A 43 5.28 3.88 5.54
C SER A 43 6.70 4.01 6.09
N THR A 44 7.31 2.91 6.53
CA THR A 44 8.63 2.93 7.20
C THR A 44 9.75 2.35 6.36
N GLY A 45 9.45 1.53 5.35
CA GLY A 45 10.42 0.77 4.56
C GLY A 45 10.98 -0.46 5.26
N GLU A 46 10.50 -0.79 6.46
CA GLU A 46 10.93 -1.98 7.19
C GLU A 46 10.58 -3.26 6.42
N LYS A 47 11.55 -4.17 6.29
CA LYS A 47 11.35 -5.49 5.68
C LYS A 47 10.59 -6.41 6.64
N LYS A 48 9.28 -6.29 6.63
CA LYS A 48 8.33 -7.16 7.32
C LYS A 48 7.07 -7.35 6.45
N LEU A 49 6.38 -8.47 6.66
CA LEU A 49 5.07 -8.68 6.05
C LEU A 49 4.10 -7.66 6.62
N TYR A 50 3.67 -6.73 5.78
CA TYR A 50 2.76 -5.66 6.17
C TYR A 50 1.47 -5.79 5.38
N GLY A 51 0.32 -5.52 5.99
CA GLY A 51 -0.95 -5.58 5.29
C GLY A 51 -2.13 -5.78 6.22
N GLU A 52 -3.29 -5.91 5.62
CA GLU A 52 -4.55 -6.10 6.31
C GLU A 52 -5.43 -7.12 5.58
N TYR A 53 -6.27 -7.81 6.34
CA TYR A 53 -7.22 -8.78 5.79
C TYR A 53 -8.53 -8.80 6.56
N LEU A 54 -9.55 -9.41 5.96
CA LEU A 54 -10.82 -9.73 6.58
C LEU A 54 -11.19 -11.19 6.28
N LEU A 55 -11.59 -11.93 7.31
CA LEU A 55 -12.26 -13.23 7.14
C LEU A 55 -13.71 -13.05 6.72
N ASN A 56 -14.19 -14.02 5.94
CA ASN A 56 -15.55 -14.12 5.44
C ASN A 56 -16.01 -12.79 4.80
N ALA A 57 -15.25 -12.31 3.83
CA ALA A 57 -15.37 -10.98 3.23
C ALA A 57 -14.96 -10.96 1.75
N GLN A 58 -15.33 -9.91 1.03
CA GLN A 58 -14.80 -9.61 -0.31
C GLN A 58 -13.96 -8.34 -0.31
N GLY A 59 -13.18 -8.11 -1.36
CA GLY A 59 -12.26 -6.98 -1.46
C GLY A 59 -12.93 -5.61 -1.21
N GLU A 60 -14.21 -5.48 -1.57
CA GLU A 60 -15.01 -4.30 -1.28
C GLU A 60 -15.07 -3.99 0.23
N ASP A 61 -15.22 -4.99 1.09
CA ASP A 61 -15.33 -4.81 2.55
C ASP A 61 -14.04 -4.26 3.16
N VAL A 62 -12.89 -4.63 2.58
CA VAL A 62 -11.57 -4.15 3.01
C VAL A 62 -11.40 -2.67 2.65
N VAL A 63 -11.87 -2.27 1.47
CA VAL A 63 -11.74 -0.89 0.96
C VAL A 63 -12.78 0.05 1.57
N ALA A 64 -14.00 -0.45 1.80
CA ALA A 64 -15.11 0.35 2.32
C ALA A 64 -14.95 0.72 3.81
N GLY A 65 -14.12 -0.02 4.56
CA GLY A 65 -13.86 0.24 5.98
C GLY A 65 -15.07 0.05 6.89
N ILE A 66 -16.10 -0.68 6.43
CA ILE A 66 -17.30 -1.01 7.22
C ILE A 66 -16.93 -1.95 8.37
N ARG A 67 -15.99 -2.87 8.10
CA ARG A 67 -15.37 -3.75 9.09
C ARG A 67 -13.95 -3.30 9.29
N THR A 68 -13.50 -3.24 10.54
CA THR A 68 -12.10 -2.97 10.87
C THR A 68 -11.24 -4.13 10.38
N PRO A 69 -10.34 -3.91 9.40
CA PRO A 69 -9.43 -4.94 8.95
C PRO A 69 -8.50 -5.41 10.08
N GLN A 70 -8.05 -6.66 9.99
CA GLN A 70 -7.07 -7.20 10.92
C GLN A 70 -5.66 -7.09 10.33
N PRO A 71 -4.62 -6.79 11.13
CA PRO A 71 -3.23 -6.84 10.67
C PRO A 71 -2.87 -8.21 10.13
N LEU A 72 -2.16 -8.26 8.99
CA LEU A 72 -1.78 -9.51 8.29
C LEU A 72 -1.09 -10.53 9.19
N GLU A 73 -0.35 -10.09 10.19
CA GLU A 73 0.35 -10.95 11.16
C GLU A 73 -0.59 -11.90 11.90
N LYS A 74 -1.83 -11.47 12.17
CA LYS A 74 -2.84 -12.31 12.83
C LYS A 74 -3.36 -13.45 11.96
N LEU A 75 -3.19 -13.37 10.64
CA LEU A 75 -3.56 -14.44 9.74
C LEU A 75 -2.80 -15.74 10.06
N LYS A 76 -1.60 -15.62 10.66
CA LYS A 76 -0.82 -16.76 11.12
C LYS A 76 -1.54 -17.59 12.19
N ASP A 77 -2.30 -16.93 13.06
CA ASP A 77 -3.02 -17.58 14.16
C ASP A 77 -4.35 -18.19 13.68
N GLU A 78 -4.93 -17.65 12.61
CA GLU A 78 -6.23 -18.06 12.08
C GLU A 78 -6.11 -19.08 10.93
N LEU A 79 -5.18 -18.89 10.00
CA LEU A 79 -5.00 -19.67 8.77
C LEU A 79 -3.50 -19.85 8.42
N LEU A 80 -2.76 -20.55 9.29
CA LEU A 80 -1.31 -20.75 9.19
C LEU A 80 -0.82 -21.20 7.81
N GLU A 81 -1.46 -22.20 7.19
CA GLU A 81 -1.03 -22.70 5.89
C GLU A 81 -1.17 -21.65 4.77
N ALA A 82 -2.19 -20.80 4.84
CA ALA A 82 -2.38 -19.72 3.87
C ALA A 82 -1.37 -18.60 4.10
N TYR A 83 -1.08 -18.29 5.37
CA TYR A 83 -0.05 -17.33 5.76
C TYR A 83 1.34 -17.74 5.26
N ASP A 84 1.77 -18.99 5.51
CA ASP A 84 3.09 -19.48 5.08
C ASP A 84 3.22 -19.50 3.56
N LYS A 85 2.15 -19.89 2.83
CA LYS A 85 2.12 -19.81 1.36
C LYS A 85 2.21 -18.37 0.87
N LEU A 86 1.49 -17.44 1.51
CA LEU A 86 1.52 -16.03 1.15
C LEU A 86 2.92 -15.45 1.37
N ALA A 87 3.57 -15.74 2.50
CA ALA A 87 4.94 -15.32 2.78
C ALA A 87 5.92 -15.81 1.69
N GLY A 88 5.83 -17.09 1.30
CA GLY A 88 6.68 -17.63 0.23
C GLY A 88 6.43 -16.99 -1.15
N VAL A 89 5.18 -16.67 -1.47
CA VAL A 89 4.82 -15.93 -2.70
C VAL A 89 5.34 -14.50 -2.65
N MET A 90 5.22 -13.82 -1.51
CA MET A 90 5.72 -12.47 -1.29
C MET A 90 7.23 -12.39 -1.52
N ASP A 91 8.00 -13.34 -0.96
CA ASP A 91 9.44 -13.45 -1.19
C ASP A 91 9.76 -13.69 -2.67
N THR A 92 9.02 -14.59 -3.32
CA THR A 92 9.20 -14.90 -4.75
C THR A 92 8.97 -13.67 -5.63
N LEU A 93 7.92 -12.90 -5.34
CA LEU A 93 7.56 -11.72 -6.13
C LEU A 93 8.53 -10.56 -5.90
N GLU A 94 8.98 -10.32 -4.66
CA GLU A 94 10.01 -9.30 -4.38
C GLU A 94 11.34 -9.66 -5.06
N GLN A 95 11.72 -10.95 -5.08
CA GLN A 95 12.91 -11.41 -5.80
C GLN A 95 12.76 -11.28 -7.32
N HIS A 96 11.59 -11.62 -7.86
CA HIS A 96 11.36 -11.61 -9.31
C HIS A 96 11.32 -10.20 -9.89
N TYR A 97 10.60 -9.28 -9.24
CA TYR A 97 10.49 -7.89 -9.66
C TYR A 97 11.64 -7.02 -9.12
N GLU A 98 12.46 -7.59 -8.24
CA GLU A 98 13.55 -6.93 -7.53
C GLU A 98 13.10 -5.67 -6.79
N ASP A 99 11.81 -5.51 -6.44
CA ASP A 99 11.23 -4.32 -5.82
C ASP A 99 10.10 -4.69 -4.86
N MET A 100 9.78 -3.80 -3.91
CA MET A 100 8.67 -4.00 -2.99
C MET A 100 7.35 -4.05 -3.75
N GLN A 101 6.56 -5.09 -3.46
CA GLN A 101 5.28 -5.35 -4.12
C GLN A 101 4.09 -5.03 -3.20
N ASP A 102 3.06 -4.44 -3.79
CA ASP A 102 1.69 -4.31 -3.29
C ASP A 102 0.84 -5.40 -3.95
N LEU A 103 0.10 -6.15 -3.13
CA LEU A 103 -0.49 -7.44 -3.46
C LEU A 103 -1.94 -7.49 -3.01
N GLU A 104 -2.79 -8.09 -3.84
CA GLU A 104 -4.15 -8.43 -3.46
C GLU A 104 -4.31 -9.95 -3.53
N PHE A 105 -4.91 -10.54 -2.49
CA PHE A 105 -5.09 -11.98 -2.38
C PHE A 105 -6.47 -12.34 -1.82
N THR A 106 -6.90 -13.56 -2.12
CA THR A 106 -8.09 -14.18 -1.57
C THR A 106 -7.77 -15.58 -1.09
N ILE A 107 -8.37 -15.97 0.02
CA ILE A 107 -8.36 -17.33 0.54
C ILE A 107 -9.79 -17.86 0.39
N GLU A 108 -9.95 -18.93 -0.37
CA GLU A 108 -11.24 -19.63 -0.53
C GLU A 108 -11.08 -21.03 0.08
N GLU A 109 -11.82 -21.29 1.15
CA GLU A 109 -11.79 -22.57 1.88
C GLU A 109 -10.37 -23.06 2.22
N GLY A 110 -9.53 -22.16 2.74
CA GLY A 110 -8.14 -22.44 3.11
C GLY A 110 -7.13 -22.41 1.95
N LYS A 111 -7.57 -22.24 0.71
CA LYS A 111 -6.68 -22.16 -0.45
C LYS A 111 -6.39 -20.71 -0.84
N LEU A 112 -5.10 -20.36 -0.87
CA LEU A 112 -4.61 -19.04 -1.29
C LEU A 112 -4.68 -18.88 -2.82
N TYR A 113 -5.16 -17.70 -3.24
CA TYR A 113 -5.16 -17.22 -4.62
C TYR A 113 -4.61 -15.80 -4.66
N MET A 114 -3.68 -15.54 -5.59
CA MET A 114 -3.18 -14.19 -5.86
C MET A 114 -4.01 -13.56 -6.96
N LEU A 115 -4.46 -12.33 -6.72
CA LEU A 115 -5.33 -11.60 -7.64
C LEU A 115 -4.57 -10.48 -8.37
N GLN A 116 -3.70 -9.79 -7.66
CA GLN A 116 -2.93 -8.68 -8.20
C GLN A 116 -1.56 -8.59 -7.55
N THR A 117 -0.58 -8.13 -8.33
CA THR A 117 0.68 -7.61 -7.82
C THR A 117 1.08 -6.40 -8.63
N ARG A 118 1.73 -5.43 -7.98
CA ARG A 118 2.32 -4.26 -8.62
C ARG A 118 3.41 -3.70 -7.72
N VAL A 119 4.28 -2.87 -8.30
CA VAL A 119 5.22 -2.05 -7.53
C VAL A 119 4.43 -1.20 -6.53
N GLY A 120 4.67 -1.40 -5.23
CA GLY A 120 3.89 -0.74 -4.20
C GLY A 120 4.13 0.77 -4.16
N LYS A 121 3.09 1.56 -3.93
CA LYS A 121 3.27 3.00 -3.71
C LYS A 121 3.88 3.24 -2.34
N ARG A 122 4.76 4.23 -2.25
CA ARG A 122 5.55 4.52 -1.05
C ARG A 122 6.00 5.98 -1.06
N THR A 123 6.37 6.51 0.09
CA THR A 123 6.91 7.87 0.20
C THR A 123 8.36 7.94 -0.26
N ALA A 124 8.87 9.14 -0.53
CA ALA A 124 10.28 9.35 -0.90
C ALA A 124 11.26 8.78 0.13
N ALA A 125 10.98 9.01 1.42
CA ALA A 125 11.81 8.49 2.51
C ALA A 125 11.81 6.95 2.52
N THR A 126 10.63 6.35 2.37
CA THR A 126 10.49 4.90 2.28
C THR A 126 11.19 4.32 1.04
N ALA A 127 11.06 4.99 -0.11
CA ALA A 127 11.70 4.57 -1.36
C ALA A 127 13.23 4.53 -1.22
N LEU A 128 13.82 5.57 -0.61
CA LEU A 128 15.26 5.61 -0.33
C LEU A 128 15.68 4.49 0.59
N LYS A 129 14.97 4.28 1.71
CA LYS A 129 15.28 3.20 2.65
C LYS A 129 15.23 1.83 1.97
N ILE A 130 14.14 1.53 1.25
CA ILE A 130 13.99 0.24 0.56
C ILE A 130 15.09 0.05 -0.49
N ALA A 131 15.41 1.08 -1.27
CA ALA A 131 16.46 0.99 -2.28
C ALA A 131 17.84 0.73 -1.66
N VAL A 132 18.16 1.36 -0.52
CA VAL A 132 19.40 1.12 0.22
C VAL A 132 19.42 -0.30 0.78
N ASP A 133 18.37 -0.72 1.49
CA ASP A 133 18.26 -2.06 2.07
C ASP A 133 18.41 -3.15 0.97
N MET A 134 17.78 -2.97 -0.19
CA MET A 134 17.88 -3.91 -1.32
C MET A 134 19.30 -3.99 -1.92
N VAL A 135 20.06 -2.90 -1.90
CA VAL A 135 21.48 -2.93 -2.29
C VAL A 135 22.32 -3.66 -1.25
N GLU A 136 22.07 -3.44 0.03
CA GLU A 136 22.77 -4.12 1.14
C GLU A 136 22.47 -5.62 1.16
N GLU A 137 21.25 -6.01 0.83
CA GLU A 137 20.80 -7.40 0.65
C GLU A 137 21.37 -8.05 -0.64
N GLY A 138 21.95 -7.25 -1.55
CA GLY A 138 22.45 -7.71 -2.84
C GLY A 138 21.35 -8.05 -3.86
N LEU A 139 20.11 -7.59 -3.62
CA LEU A 139 18.97 -7.81 -4.52
C LEU A 139 19.06 -6.93 -5.77
N ILE A 140 19.59 -5.70 -5.63
CA ILE A 140 19.81 -4.78 -6.75
C ILE A 140 21.20 -4.13 -6.65
N ASP A 141 21.72 -3.65 -7.78
CA ASP A 141 22.92 -2.82 -7.78
C ASP A 141 22.62 -1.32 -7.47
N LYS A 142 23.69 -0.55 -7.18
CA LYS A 142 23.56 0.88 -6.87
C LYS A 142 22.97 1.71 -8.01
N LYS A 143 23.17 1.29 -9.27
CA LYS A 143 22.68 2.02 -10.44
C LYS A 143 21.16 1.85 -10.54
N THR A 144 20.66 0.63 -10.37
CA THR A 144 19.24 0.32 -10.30
C THR A 144 18.58 1.06 -9.15
N ALA A 145 19.19 1.09 -7.97
CA ALA A 145 18.69 1.85 -6.82
C ALA A 145 18.48 3.33 -7.14
N VAL A 146 19.47 4.00 -7.76
CA VAL A 146 19.36 5.42 -8.15
C VAL A 146 18.28 5.64 -9.21
N MET A 147 18.20 4.77 -10.22
CA MET A 147 17.26 4.92 -11.34
C MET A 147 15.78 4.73 -10.95
N ARG A 148 15.51 4.12 -9.80
CA ARG A 148 14.14 3.86 -9.32
C ARG A 148 13.56 4.98 -8.46
N ILE A 149 14.39 5.91 -8.00
CA ILE A 149 13.92 7.06 -7.25
C ILE A 149 13.51 8.13 -8.25
N ASP A 150 12.22 8.46 -8.26
CA ASP A 150 11.71 9.61 -8.98
C ASP A 150 12.27 10.89 -8.33
N PRO A 151 13.07 11.70 -9.05
CA PRO A 151 13.67 12.91 -8.50
C PRO A 151 12.63 13.88 -7.92
N SER A 152 11.43 13.95 -8.50
CA SER A 152 10.37 14.84 -8.02
C SER A 152 9.85 14.46 -6.63
N GLN A 153 10.01 13.20 -6.22
CA GLN A 153 9.60 12.76 -4.89
C GLN A 153 10.51 13.30 -3.78
N LEU A 154 11.77 13.64 -4.09
CA LEU A 154 12.73 14.12 -3.10
C LEU A 154 12.30 15.46 -2.47
N ASP A 155 11.51 16.27 -3.18
CA ASP A 155 10.96 17.52 -2.65
C ASP A 155 10.09 17.29 -1.40
N GLN A 156 9.45 16.13 -1.29
CA GLN A 156 8.65 15.77 -0.10
C GLN A 156 9.50 15.72 1.18
N LEU A 157 10.79 15.41 1.07
CA LEU A 157 11.73 15.39 2.21
C LEU A 157 12.04 16.80 2.73
N LEU A 158 11.75 17.83 1.93
CA LEU A 158 12.00 19.23 2.25
C LEU A 158 10.74 19.94 2.74
N HIS A 159 9.60 19.24 2.80
CA HIS A 159 8.34 19.82 3.27
C HIS A 159 8.42 20.20 4.76
N PRO A 160 7.82 21.34 5.16
CA PRO A 160 7.71 21.71 6.56
C PRO A 160 7.06 20.60 7.39
N CYS A 161 7.66 20.28 8.53
CA CYS A 161 7.16 19.31 9.49
C CYS A 161 6.72 20.01 10.79
N ILE A 162 5.86 19.36 11.56
CA ILE A 162 5.58 19.81 12.94
C ILE A 162 6.84 19.59 13.77
N ASP A 163 7.23 20.59 14.56
CA ASP A 163 8.31 20.44 15.52
C ASP A 163 7.94 19.35 16.53
N PRO A 164 8.72 18.26 16.65
CA PRO A 164 8.43 17.17 17.58
C PRO A 164 8.43 17.60 19.06
N ASN A 165 8.98 18.77 19.37
CA ASN A 165 9.01 19.33 20.73
C ASN A 165 7.96 20.43 20.96
N ALA A 166 7.11 20.72 19.97
CA ALA A 166 6.03 21.69 20.16
C ALA A 166 4.97 21.14 21.13
N ASP A 167 4.43 22.02 21.98
CA ASP A 167 3.23 21.71 22.74
C ASP A 167 1.99 21.92 21.87
N PHE A 168 1.14 20.89 21.77
CA PHE A 168 -0.11 20.95 21.04
C PHE A 168 -1.25 20.28 21.79
N GLN A 169 -2.45 20.85 21.64
CA GLN A 169 -3.67 20.26 22.18
C GLN A 169 -4.17 19.16 21.23
N VAL A 170 -4.03 17.90 21.65
CA VAL A 170 -4.55 16.75 20.89
C VAL A 170 -6.05 16.58 21.17
N LEU A 171 -6.87 16.72 20.14
CA LEU A 171 -8.33 16.50 20.24
C LEU A 171 -8.71 15.03 19.96
N THR A 172 -8.01 14.36 19.03
CA THR A 172 -8.28 12.98 18.62
C THR A 172 -7.06 12.33 17.98
N LYS A 173 -7.11 11.01 17.79
CA LYS A 173 -6.07 10.20 17.13
C LYS A 173 -6.72 9.19 16.18
N GLY A 174 -6.21 9.12 14.95
CA GLY A 174 -6.63 8.13 13.93
C GLY A 174 -5.46 7.26 13.46
N LEU A 175 -5.68 6.52 12.37
CA LEU A 175 -4.62 5.76 11.69
C LEU A 175 -3.73 6.70 10.87
N ASN A 176 -2.42 6.46 10.91
CA ASN A 176 -1.40 7.21 10.18
C ASN A 176 -1.34 6.78 8.70
N ALA A 177 -2.39 7.05 7.94
CA ALA A 177 -2.53 6.59 6.54
C ALA A 177 -1.51 7.19 5.55
N SER A 178 -1.09 8.44 5.77
CA SER A 178 -0.02 9.09 5.00
C SER A 178 0.77 10.01 5.93
N PRO A 179 2.11 10.01 5.87
CA PRO A 179 2.92 10.93 6.66
C PRO A 179 2.83 12.36 6.12
N GLY A 180 3.12 13.33 6.98
CA GLY A 180 3.15 14.76 6.66
C GLY A 180 2.51 15.62 7.73
N ALA A 181 2.81 16.91 7.69
CA ALA A 181 2.16 17.93 8.50
C ALA A 181 1.17 18.72 7.64
N ALA A 182 -0.07 18.88 8.11
CA ALA A 182 -1.09 19.67 7.43
C ALA A 182 -1.70 20.69 8.38
N MET A 183 -1.91 21.92 7.89
CA MET A 183 -2.58 23.00 8.60
C MET A 183 -3.54 23.70 7.64
N GLY A 184 -4.78 23.94 8.07
CA GLY A 184 -5.78 24.60 7.24
C GLY A 184 -7.13 24.76 7.93
N LYS A 185 -8.11 25.25 7.17
CA LYS A 185 -9.52 25.33 7.61
C LYS A 185 -10.22 24.02 7.28
N VAL A 186 -11.10 23.57 8.17
CA VAL A 186 -11.93 22.39 7.92
C VAL A 186 -13.00 22.72 6.89
N VAL A 187 -13.14 21.86 5.88
CA VAL A 187 -14.17 21.91 4.84
C VAL A 187 -14.70 20.50 4.61
N PHE A 188 -15.94 20.38 4.15
CA PHE A 188 -16.64 19.08 4.04
C PHE A 188 -16.88 18.63 2.59
N HIS A 189 -16.43 19.43 1.61
CA HIS A 189 -16.56 19.14 0.19
C HIS A 189 -15.26 19.45 -0.55
N ALA A 190 -14.87 18.57 -1.48
CA ALA A 190 -13.66 18.73 -2.29
C ALA A 190 -13.70 20.01 -3.13
N ASP A 191 -14.85 20.32 -3.75
CA ASP A 191 -15.02 21.53 -4.58
C ASP A 191 -14.78 22.81 -3.77
N THR A 192 -15.31 22.87 -2.54
CA THR A 192 -15.07 24.00 -1.63
C THR A 192 -13.60 24.10 -1.22
N ALA A 193 -12.93 22.97 -0.99
CA ALA A 193 -11.50 22.95 -0.69
C ALA A 193 -10.67 23.52 -1.86
N GLU A 194 -11.00 23.15 -3.10
CA GLU A 194 -10.34 23.66 -4.31
C GLU A 194 -10.58 25.16 -4.50
N GLU A 195 -11.81 25.65 -4.32
CA GLU A 195 -12.14 27.08 -4.42
C GLU A 195 -11.39 27.93 -3.39
N MET A 196 -11.22 27.41 -2.16
CA MET A 196 -10.51 28.11 -1.09
C MET A 196 -8.97 28.01 -1.18
N GLY A 197 -8.46 27.02 -1.90
CA GLY A 197 -7.02 26.78 -2.09
C GLY A 197 -6.41 27.54 -3.28
N LYS A 198 -7.23 28.18 -4.11
CA LYS A 198 -6.83 29.12 -5.17
C LYS A 198 -6.51 30.50 -4.59
#